data_AF-A0AAU5W491-F1
#
_entry.id   AF-A0AAU5W491-F1
#
_cell.length_a   1.000
_cell.length_b   1.000
_cell.length_c   1.000
_cell.angle_alpha   90.00
_cell.angle_beta   90.00
_cell.angle_gamma   90.00
#
_symmetry.space_group_name_H-M   'P 1'
#
loop_
_entity.id
_entity.type
_entity.pdbx_description
1 polymer ?
#
loop_
_entity_poly.entity_id
_entity_poly.type
_entity_poly.pdbx_seq_one_letter_code
_entity_poly.pdbx_strand_id
1 'polypeptide(L)'
;MIPTTAEHRASCDAFVAHIHLLCTEPGTRVRLSQGRGRPVEECAPMDRYLARRTAHRAGRRAYYTVASLIASAGPQAHTPGVRPDLDDDPGLMTVGDDPGALLVAPMDPAPAPLLPDPAAWFARPNLGATFATAVRTAGHRAERTEDLLSVLTRLSDDQVHRRLPATVTRLLKDNITPDWGVLLHDLVQRPHRRDQVGLRWRDAFYLATPEPRNT
;
A
#
# COMPACT_ATOMS: atom_id res chain seq x y z
N MET A 1 -14.38 17.65 -12.68
CA MET A 1 -14.99 16.62 -11.82
C MET A 1 -13.93 16.23 -10.79
N ILE A 2 -14.16 16.50 -9.51
CA ILE A 2 -13.21 16.13 -8.44
C ILE A 2 -13.41 14.64 -8.16
N PRO A 3 -12.37 13.79 -8.21
CA PRO A 3 -12.52 12.36 -7.94
C PRO A 3 -13.09 12.16 -6.54
N THR A 4 -14.03 11.22 -6.41
CA THR A 4 -14.57 10.85 -5.11
C THR A 4 -13.50 10.21 -4.23
N THR A 5 -13.71 10.18 -2.92
CA THR A 5 -12.76 9.54 -2.00
C THR A 5 -12.56 8.05 -2.32
N ALA A 6 -13.62 7.36 -2.77
CA ALA A 6 -13.55 5.96 -3.19
C ALA A 6 -12.71 5.78 -4.47
N GLU A 7 -12.91 6.63 -5.48
CA GLU A 7 -12.10 6.62 -6.71
C GLU A 7 -10.63 6.91 -6.41
N HIS A 8 -10.34 7.82 -5.47
CA HIS A 8 -8.98 8.11 -5.07
C HIS A 8 -8.29 6.90 -4.41
N ARG A 9 -9.00 6.18 -3.54
CA ARG A 9 -8.52 4.94 -2.90
C ARG A 9 -8.27 3.84 -3.92
N ALA A 10 -9.23 3.59 -4.81
CA ALA A 10 -9.07 2.64 -5.90
C ALA A 10 -7.88 3.00 -6.80
N SER A 11 -7.68 4.29 -7.07
CA SER A 11 -6.50 4.76 -7.81
C SER A 11 -5.18 4.55 -7.06
N CYS A 12 -5.16 4.54 -5.72
CA CYS A 12 -3.97 4.23 -4.94
C CYS A 12 -3.62 2.75 -5.06
N ASP A 13 -4.61 1.85 -4.93
CA ASP A 13 -4.40 0.41 -5.11
C ASP A 13 -3.97 0.06 -6.53
N ALA A 14 -4.62 0.64 -7.55
CA ALA A 14 -4.25 0.43 -8.94
C ALA A 14 -2.80 0.90 -9.23
N PHE A 15 -2.36 1.98 -8.57
CA PHE A 15 -0.96 2.41 -8.67
C PHE A 15 -0.01 1.40 -8.01
N VAL A 16 -0.32 0.93 -6.81
CA VAL A 16 0.49 -0.07 -6.09
C VAL A 16 0.61 -1.36 -6.90
N ALA A 17 -0.49 -1.89 -7.42
CA ALA A 17 -0.49 -3.08 -8.28
C ALA A 17 0.40 -2.89 -9.52
N HIS A 18 0.33 -1.70 -10.14
CA HIS A 18 1.20 -1.36 -11.26
C HIS A 18 2.69 -1.32 -10.88
N ILE A 19 3.06 -0.80 -9.71
CA ILE A 19 4.45 -0.81 -9.24
C ILE A 19 4.94 -2.22 -8.95
N HIS A 20 4.12 -3.08 -8.34
CA HIS A 20 4.47 -4.49 -8.15
C HIS A 20 4.76 -5.17 -9.48
N LEU A 21 3.91 -4.95 -10.50
CA LEU A 21 4.15 -5.45 -11.85
C LEU A 21 5.44 -4.91 -12.46
N LEU A 22 5.78 -3.64 -12.26
CA LEU A 22 7.06 -3.08 -12.73
C LEU A 22 8.28 -3.66 -12.00
N CYS A 23 8.12 -4.07 -10.73
CA CYS A 23 9.20 -4.61 -9.90
C CYS A 23 9.49 -6.10 -10.18
N THR A 24 8.70 -6.78 -11.01
CA THR A 24 9.02 -8.13 -11.51
C THR A 24 10.31 -8.09 -12.34
N GLU A 25 10.52 -7.00 -13.08
CA GLU A 25 11.75 -6.73 -13.82
C GLU A 25 12.86 -6.22 -12.88
N PRO A 26 13.94 -6.98 -12.63
CA PRO A 26 14.96 -6.62 -11.66
C PRO A 26 15.63 -5.27 -11.95
N GLY A 27 15.87 -4.96 -13.22
CA GLY A 27 16.48 -3.69 -13.63
C GLY A 27 15.57 -2.48 -13.39
N THR A 28 14.25 -2.65 -13.45
CA THR A 28 13.29 -1.60 -13.10
C THR A 28 13.21 -1.43 -11.59
N ARG A 29 13.16 -2.53 -10.85
CA ARG A 29 13.16 -2.52 -9.37
C ARG A 29 14.36 -1.77 -8.80
N VAL A 30 15.58 -2.07 -9.25
CA VAL A 30 16.80 -1.39 -8.75
C VAL A 30 16.70 0.11 -8.94
N ARG A 31 16.29 0.57 -10.14
CA ARG A 31 16.12 2.01 -10.44
C ARG A 31 15.06 2.67 -9.56
N LEU A 32 13.90 2.03 -9.39
CA LEU A 32 12.84 2.56 -8.52
C LEU A 32 13.31 2.65 -7.06
N SER A 33 14.10 1.69 -6.59
CA SER A 33 14.60 1.68 -5.21
C SER A 33 15.60 2.80 -4.90
N GLN A 34 16.22 3.42 -5.91
CA GLN A 34 17.20 4.51 -5.74
C GLN A 34 16.56 5.86 -5.37
N GLY A 35 15.23 6.01 -5.51
CA GLY A 35 14.50 7.23 -5.14
C GLY A 35 14.24 7.42 -3.65
N ARG A 36 14.69 6.49 -2.78
CA ARG A 36 14.41 6.51 -1.34
C ARG A 36 14.86 7.82 -0.68
N GLY A 37 13.89 8.54 -0.09
CA GLY A 37 14.14 9.76 0.69
C GLY A 37 14.54 10.98 -0.14
N ARG A 38 14.60 10.85 -1.48
CA ARG A 38 14.96 11.94 -2.38
C ARG A 38 13.73 12.78 -2.75
N PRO A 39 13.90 14.09 -3.01
CA PRO A 39 12.84 14.89 -3.60
C PRO A 39 12.53 14.42 -5.04
N VAL A 40 11.35 14.76 -5.56
CA VAL A 40 10.85 14.22 -6.84
C VAL A 40 11.74 14.68 -8.00
N GLU A 41 12.26 15.90 -7.91
CA GLU A 41 13.13 16.56 -8.87
C GLU A 41 14.45 15.82 -9.06
N GLU A 42 14.88 15.06 -8.04
CA GLU A 42 16.10 14.26 -8.06
C GLU A 42 15.88 12.82 -8.55
N CYS A 43 14.63 12.44 -8.85
CA CYS A 43 14.23 11.09 -9.22
C CYS A 43 14.06 10.91 -10.74
N ALA A 44 14.82 11.64 -11.56
CA ALA A 44 14.73 11.59 -13.02
C ALA A 44 14.70 10.17 -13.65
N PRO A 45 15.48 9.19 -13.17
CA PRO A 45 15.42 7.82 -13.70
C PRO A 45 14.05 7.12 -13.51
N MET A 46 13.26 7.56 -12.53
CA MET A 46 11.94 7.01 -12.22
C MET A 46 10.83 7.67 -13.03
N ASP A 47 11.07 8.88 -13.56
CA ASP A 47 10.06 9.67 -14.28
C ASP A 47 9.45 8.92 -15.46
N ARG A 48 10.27 8.14 -16.19
CA ARG A 48 9.79 7.33 -17.32
C ARG A 48 8.68 6.34 -16.95
N TYR A 49 8.63 5.91 -15.69
CA TYR A 49 7.64 4.96 -15.18
C TYR A 49 6.48 5.66 -14.47
N LEU A 50 6.77 6.72 -13.72
CA LEU A 50 5.81 7.33 -12.81
C LEU A 50 5.11 8.55 -13.40
N ALA A 51 5.80 9.36 -14.21
CA ALA A 51 5.31 10.66 -14.64
C ALA A 51 3.95 10.58 -15.34
N ARG A 52 3.72 9.59 -16.21
CA ARG A 52 2.43 9.43 -16.91
C ARG A 52 1.25 9.29 -15.95
N ARG A 53 1.43 8.62 -14.81
CA ARG A 53 0.36 8.36 -13.83
C ARG A 53 0.29 9.39 -12.72
N THR A 54 1.38 10.14 -12.48
CA THR A 54 1.50 11.09 -11.38
C THR A 54 1.51 12.56 -11.82
N ALA A 55 1.68 12.83 -13.11
CA ALA A 55 1.66 14.19 -13.64
C ALA A 55 0.34 14.87 -13.26
N HIS A 56 0.45 16.09 -12.72
CA HIS A 56 -0.67 16.91 -12.25
C HIS A 56 -1.48 16.36 -11.06
N ARG A 57 -1.05 15.26 -10.42
CA ARG A 57 -1.67 14.78 -9.20
C ARG A 57 -1.14 15.52 -7.97
N ALA A 58 -2.04 15.88 -7.06
CA ALA A 58 -1.68 16.28 -5.72
C ALA A 58 -0.89 15.14 -5.02
N GLY A 59 0.11 15.51 -4.22
CA GLY A 59 0.93 14.53 -3.51
C GLY A 59 1.85 13.70 -4.40
N ARG A 60 2.32 14.22 -5.55
CA ARG A 60 3.26 13.51 -6.44
C ARG A 60 4.44 12.86 -5.70
N ARG A 61 4.97 13.52 -4.67
CA ARG A 61 6.04 12.98 -3.82
C ARG A 61 5.68 11.70 -3.06
N ALA A 62 4.43 11.55 -2.64
CA ALA A 62 3.94 10.32 -2.00
C ALA A 62 4.03 9.13 -2.95
N TYR A 63 3.65 9.30 -4.22
CA TYR A 63 3.74 8.24 -5.24
C TYR A 63 5.20 7.78 -5.44
N TYR A 64 6.15 8.72 -5.54
CA TYR A 64 7.57 8.38 -5.71
C TYR A 64 8.16 7.70 -4.48
N THR A 65 7.76 8.17 -3.28
CA THR A 65 8.18 7.57 -2.02
C THR A 65 7.69 6.13 -1.93
N VAL A 66 6.39 5.90 -2.12
CA VAL A 66 5.80 4.56 -2.05
C VAL A 66 6.36 3.64 -3.12
N ALA A 67 6.55 4.12 -4.35
CA ALA A 67 7.19 3.32 -5.40
C ALA A 67 8.61 2.88 -5.01
N SER A 68 9.39 3.77 -4.40
CA SER A 68 10.73 3.44 -3.90
C SER A 68 10.70 2.42 -2.77
N LEU A 69 9.70 2.48 -1.89
CA LEU A 69 9.53 1.55 -0.77
C LEU A 69 9.12 0.16 -1.26
N ILE A 70 8.13 0.06 -2.16
CA ILE A 70 7.71 -1.21 -2.78
C ILE A 70 8.91 -1.86 -3.48
N ALA A 71 9.66 -1.08 -4.27
CA ALA A 71 10.83 -1.59 -4.97
C ALA A 71 11.94 -2.09 -4.02
N SER A 72 12.02 -1.53 -2.82
CA SER A 72 13.00 -1.93 -1.79
C SER A 72 12.56 -3.15 -1.00
N ALA A 73 11.24 -3.36 -0.87
CA ALA A 73 10.65 -4.51 -0.20
C ALA A 73 10.88 -5.82 -0.98
N GLY A 74 11.11 -5.71 -2.30
CA GLY A 74 11.35 -6.85 -3.17
C GLY A 74 10.07 -7.53 -3.62
N PRO A 75 10.16 -8.49 -4.55
CA PRO A 75 8.99 -9.12 -5.19
C PRO A 75 8.17 -9.97 -4.22
N GLN A 76 8.76 -10.41 -3.10
CA GLN A 76 8.13 -11.31 -2.12
C GLN A 76 7.33 -10.56 -1.04
N ALA A 77 7.53 -9.25 -0.88
CA ALA A 77 6.76 -8.44 0.07
C ALA A 77 5.38 -8.10 -0.52
N HIS A 78 4.52 -9.10 -0.58
CA HIS A 78 3.13 -8.95 -1.00
C HIS A 78 2.35 -8.17 0.07
N THR A 79 1.41 -7.33 -0.39
CA THR A 79 0.45 -6.61 0.43
C THR A 79 -0.25 -7.55 1.42
N PRO A 80 -0.34 -7.22 2.72
CA PRO A 80 -1.09 -8.02 3.67
C PRO A 80 -2.54 -8.19 3.22
N GLY A 81 -3.02 -9.44 3.10
CA GLY A 81 -4.41 -9.76 2.77
C GLY A 81 -4.65 -10.39 1.39
N VAL A 82 -3.63 -10.46 0.52
CA VAL A 82 -3.68 -11.29 -0.70
C VAL A 82 -2.76 -12.49 -0.47
N ARG A 83 -3.34 -13.68 -0.29
CA ARG A 83 -2.56 -14.93 -0.37
C ARG A 83 -2.00 -15.03 -1.78
N PRO A 84 -0.70 -15.29 -1.98
CA PRO A 84 -0.25 -15.80 -3.27
C PRO A 84 -0.95 -17.14 -3.49
N ASP A 85 -1.66 -17.28 -4.61
CA ASP A 85 -2.05 -18.61 -5.10
C ASP A 85 -0.73 -19.34 -5.36
N LEU A 86 -0.38 -20.19 -4.41
CA LEU A 86 0.57 -21.25 -4.64
C LEU A 86 -0.26 -22.36 -5.30
N ASP A 87 0.24 -22.77 -6.46
CA ASP A 87 -0.19 -23.91 -7.27
C ASP A 87 -1.28 -23.58 -8.32
N ASP A 88 -0.86 -23.45 -9.59
CA ASP A 88 -1.31 -24.37 -10.63
C ASP A 88 -0.42 -24.28 -11.89
N ASP A 89 0.30 -25.38 -12.09
CA ASP A 89 1.12 -25.74 -13.26
C ASP A 89 0.20 -26.12 -14.46
N PRO A 90 0.60 -25.90 -15.72
CA PRO A 90 -0.26 -26.09 -16.89
C PRO A 90 -0.33 -27.57 -17.30
N GLY A 91 -1.41 -28.25 -16.90
CA GLY A 91 -1.68 -29.65 -17.25
C GLY A 91 -2.93 -29.84 -18.13
N LEU A 92 -2.69 -30.14 -19.40
CA LEU A 92 -3.62 -30.55 -20.46
C LEU A 92 -4.56 -31.71 -20.04
N MET A 93 -5.87 -31.67 -20.39
CA MET A 93 -6.60 -32.83 -20.94
C MET A 93 -7.87 -32.41 -21.71
N THR A 94 -8.10 -33.13 -22.80
CA THR A 94 -9.07 -32.97 -23.88
C THR A 94 -10.41 -33.68 -23.64
N VAL A 95 -11.37 -33.46 -24.57
CA VAL A 95 -12.56 -34.27 -25.00
C VAL A 95 -13.87 -33.50 -24.76
N GLY A 96 -14.78 -33.28 -25.72
CA GLY A 96 -14.91 -33.63 -27.14
C GLY A 96 -16.18 -32.98 -27.74
N ASP A 97 -16.26 -32.99 -29.08
CA ASP A 97 -17.41 -32.71 -29.99
C ASP A 97 -18.72 -33.41 -29.54
N ASP A 98 -19.98 -33.03 -29.82
CA ASP A 98 -20.67 -32.04 -30.69
C ASP A 98 -22.16 -31.93 -30.19
N PRO A 99 -23.17 -31.40 -30.92
CA PRO A 99 -23.89 -30.16 -30.63
C PRO A 99 -25.32 -30.36 -30.09
N GLY A 100 -25.87 -29.37 -29.39
CA GLY A 100 -27.31 -29.39 -29.11
C GLY A 100 -27.83 -28.25 -28.24
N ALA A 101 -28.79 -27.52 -28.82
CA ALA A 101 -29.73 -26.60 -28.17
C ALA A 101 -29.22 -25.19 -27.80
N LEU A 102 -29.36 -24.31 -28.80
CA LEU A 102 -29.59 -22.88 -28.60
C LEU A 102 -30.86 -22.67 -27.75
N LEU A 103 -30.68 -22.30 -26.47
CA LEU A 103 -31.70 -21.59 -25.71
C LEU A 103 -31.00 -20.48 -24.90
N VAL A 104 -30.94 -19.29 -25.49
CA VAL A 104 -30.56 -18.06 -24.80
C VAL A 104 -31.65 -17.75 -23.78
N ALA A 105 -31.40 -18.07 -22.51
CA ALA A 105 -32.16 -17.50 -21.40
C ALA A 105 -31.88 -16.00 -21.32
N PRO A 106 -32.84 -15.16 -20.87
CA PRO A 106 -32.59 -13.75 -20.66
C PRO A 106 -31.46 -13.62 -19.64
N MET A 107 -30.36 -13.01 -20.05
CA MET A 107 -29.24 -12.68 -19.17
C MET A 107 -29.79 -11.69 -18.13
N ASP A 108 -30.05 -12.19 -16.93
CA ASP A 108 -30.35 -11.37 -15.75
C ASP A 108 -29.29 -10.25 -15.72
N PRO A 109 -29.65 -8.96 -15.69
CA PRO A 109 -28.67 -7.90 -15.77
C PRO A 109 -27.67 -8.10 -14.63
N ALA A 110 -26.40 -8.30 -15.01
CA ALA A 110 -25.31 -8.48 -14.08
C ALA A 110 -25.45 -7.43 -12.96
N PRO A 111 -25.44 -7.84 -11.68
CA PRO A 111 -25.64 -6.90 -10.59
C PRO A 111 -24.63 -5.78 -10.73
N ALA A 112 -25.13 -4.54 -10.73
CA ALA A 112 -24.29 -3.34 -10.80
C ALA A 112 -23.14 -3.48 -9.79
N PRO A 113 -21.89 -3.11 -10.13
CA PRO A 113 -20.77 -3.26 -9.23
C PRO A 113 -21.11 -2.56 -7.91
N LEU A 114 -21.31 -3.36 -6.86
CA LEU A 114 -21.56 -2.88 -5.51
C LEU A 114 -20.41 -1.92 -5.18
N LEU A 115 -20.74 -0.65 -4.94
CA LEU A 115 -19.75 0.34 -4.53
C LEU A 115 -18.98 -0.26 -3.33
N PRO A 116 -17.64 -0.34 -3.39
CA PRO A 116 -16.88 -0.95 -2.32
C PRO A 116 -17.20 -0.24 -1.01
N ASP A 117 -17.57 -1.01 0.01
CA ASP A 117 -17.97 -0.47 1.31
C ASP A 117 -16.84 0.42 1.86
N PRO A 118 -17.09 1.73 2.08
CA PRO A 118 -16.08 2.62 2.61
C PRO A 118 -15.57 2.18 4.00
N ALA A 119 -16.36 1.46 4.79
CA ALA A 119 -15.96 0.93 6.09
C ALA A 119 -14.94 -0.22 5.93
N ALA A 120 -15.13 -1.11 4.96
CA ALA A 120 -14.18 -2.19 4.66
C ALA A 120 -12.78 -1.66 4.32
N TRP A 121 -12.69 -0.52 3.63
CA TRP A 121 -11.39 0.13 3.37
C TRP A 121 -10.70 0.60 4.66
N PHE A 122 -11.46 1.17 5.59
CA PHE A 122 -10.90 1.69 6.83
C PHE A 122 -10.44 0.58 7.79
N ALA A 123 -10.97 -0.64 7.64
CA ALA A 123 -10.52 -1.82 8.35
C ALA A 123 -9.11 -2.31 7.92
N ARG A 124 -8.61 -1.88 6.74
CA ARG A 124 -7.26 -2.24 6.28
C ARG A 124 -6.19 -1.66 7.22
N PRO A 125 -5.10 -2.41 7.49
CA PRO A 125 -4.07 -1.99 8.42
C PRO A 125 -3.31 -0.77 7.90
N ASN A 126 -3.37 0.34 8.62
CA ASN A 126 -2.55 1.51 8.35
C ASN A 126 -1.14 1.38 8.98
N LEU A 127 -0.32 2.43 8.87
CA LEU A 127 1.04 2.42 9.41
C LEU A 127 1.08 2.15 10.93
N GLY A 128 0.12 2.69 11.69
CA GLY A 128 0.01 2.44 13.13
C GLY A 128 -0.29 0.99 13.47
N ALA A 129 -1.26 0.37 12.78
CA ALA A 129 -1.55 -1.06 12.93
C ALA A 129 -0.35 -1.95 12.53
N THR A 130 0.44 -1.50 11.54
CA THR A 130 1.67 -2.18 11.12
C THR A 130 2.73 -2.14 12.22
N PHE A 131 2.91 -0.99 12.88
CA PHE A 131 3.79 -0.88 14.06
C PHE A 131 3.33 -1.71 15.24
N ALA A 132 2.03 -1.73 15.53
CA ALA A 132 1.47 -2.58 16.57
C ALA A 132 1.76 -4.06 16.28
N THR A 133 1.67 -4.47 15.02
CA THR A 133 2.07 -5.82 14.59
C THR A 133 3.53 -6.09 14.89
N ALA A 134 4.44 -5.14 14.62
CA ALA A 134 5.86 -5.28 14.97
C ALA A 134 6.12 -5.44 16.47
N VAL A 135 5.32 -4.76 17.32
CA VAL A 135 5.37 -4.96 18.77
C VAL A 135 4.92 -6.37 19.16
N ARG A 136 3.82 -6.86 18.58
CA ARG A 136 3.26 -8.17 18.92
C ARG A 136 4.08 -9.36 18.39
N THR A 137 4.64 -9.24 17.19
CA THR A 137 5.20 -10.41 16.46
C THR A 137 6.72 -10.37 16.29
N ALA A 138 7.33 -9.18 16.31
CA ALA A 138 8.77 -9.00 16.05
C ALA A 138 9.55 -8.47 17.25
N GLY A 139 8.94 -8.42 18.44
CA GLY A 139 9.63 -8.04 19.68
C GLY A 139 10.02 -6.56 19.76
N HIS A 140 9.38 -5.68 18.99
CA HIS A 140 9.61 -4.24 19.14
C HIS A 140 9.07 -3.77 20.49
N ARG A 141 9.86 -2.96 21.22
CA ARG A 141 9.40 -2.35 22.48
C ARG A 141 8.23 -1.41 22.21
N ALA A 142 7.11 -1.62 22.89
CA ALA A 142 5.89 -0.82 22.72
C ALA A 142 6.15 0.69 22.88
N GLU A 143 6.73 1.10 24.01
CA GLU A 143 7.07 2.51 24.32
C GLU A 143 7.93 3.16 23.23
N ARG A 144 8.99 2.48 22.78
CA ARG A 144 9.90 3.02 21.77
C ARG A 144 9.22 3.15 20.41
N THR A 145 8.33 2.22 20.08
CA THR A 145 7.56 2.24 18.82
C THR A 145 6.50 3.33 18.86
N GLU A 146 5.87 3.53 20.02
CA GLU A 146 4.92 4.61 20.28
C GLU A 146 5.60 5.98 20.17
N ASP A 147 6.76 6.18 20.78
CA ASP A 147 7.56 7.41 20.66
C ASP A 147 7.92 7.69 19.21
N LEU A 148 8.38 6.67 18.48
CA LEU A 148 8.69 6.77 17.06
C LEU A 148 7.45 7.17 16.25
N LEU A 149 6.30 6.56 16.51
CA LEU A 149 5.04 6.89 15.85
C LEU A 149 4.62 8.33 16.16
N SER A 150 4.67 8.73 17.42
CA SER A 150 4.39 10.10 17.87
C SER A 150 5.25 11.12 17.14
N VAL A 151 6.56 10.86 17.02
CA VAL A 151 7.48 11.69 16.21
C VAL A 151 7.04 11.74 14.75
N LEU A 152 6.81 10.59 14.11
CA LEU A 152 6.41 10.52 12.70
C LEU A 152 5.12 11.31 12.41
N THR A 153 4.14 11.28 13.32
CA THR A 153 2.89 12.05 13.14
C THR A 153 3.10 13.56 13.16
N ARG A 154 4.12 14.06 13.85
CA ARG A 154 4.43 15.50 13.99
C ARG A 154 5.37 16.05 12.93
N LEU A 155 6.09 15.19 12.21
CA LEU A 155 7.03 15.61 11.15
C LEU A 155 6.31 16.41 10.06
N SER A 156 7.02 17.36 9.44
CA SER A 156 6.55 18.00 8.21
C SER A 156 6.45 16.96 7.08
N ASP A 157 5.70 17.28 6.02
CA ASP A 157 5.55 16.42 4.85
C ASP A 157 6.92 16.02 4.27
N ASP A 158 7.79 17.01 4.07
CA ASP A 158 9.16 16.80 3.60
C ASP A 158 9.97 15.84 4.48
N GLN A 159 9.85 15.96 5.80
CA GLN A 159 10.60 15.16 6.74
C GLN A 159 10.06 13.74 6.85
N VAL A 160 8.74 13.54 6.71
CA VAL A 160 8.16 12.19 6.61
C VAL A 160 8.74 11.46 5.41
N HIS A 161 8.75 12.08 4.23
CA HIS A 161 9.29 11.43 3.03
C HIS A 161 10.78 11.08 3.15
N ARG A 162 11.55 11.84 3.93
CA ARG A 162 12.98 11.55 4.21
C ARG A 162 13.18 10.45 5.25
N ARG A 163 12.40 10.44 6.33
CA ARG A 163 12.59 9.52 7.47
C ARG A 163 11.85 8.19 7.35
N LEU A 164 10.69 8.18 6.70
CA LEU A 164 9.85 7.01 6.53
C LEU A 164 10.59 5.80 5.91
N PRO A 165 11.47 5.98 4.89
CA PRO A 165 12.16 4.83 4.29
C PRO A 165 13.02 4.00 5.23
N ALA A 166 13.73 4.63 6.16
CA ALA A 166 14.54 3.91 7.14
C ALA A 166 13.65 3.07 8.07
N THR A 167 12.54 3.66 8.53
CA THR A 167 11.60 2.98 9.42
C THR A 167 10.90 1.82 8.73
N VAL A 168 10.43 2.01 7.50
CA VAL A 168 9.79 0.95 6.71
C VAL A 168 10.79 -0.15 6.37
N THR A 169 12.04 0.17 6.04
CA THR A 169 13.08 -0.84 5.80
C THR A 169 13.32 -1.71 7.03
N ARG A 170 13.23 -1.14 8.24
CA ARG A 170 13.31 -1.92 9.48
C ARG A 170 12.14 -2.90 9.61
N LEU A 171 10.90 -2.44 9.38
CA LEU A 171 9.72 -3.32 9.38
C LEU A 171 9.86 -4.46 8.37
N LEU A 172 10.34 -4.15 7.16
CA LEU A 172 10.55 -5.13 6.10
C LEU A 172 11.60 -6.19 6.47
N LYS A 173 12.67 -5.81 7.18
CA LYS A 173 13.67 -6.77 7.69
C LYS A 173 13.06 -7.77 8.68
N ASP A 174 12.02 -7.36 9.39
CA ASP A 174 11.28 -8.19 10.33
C ASP A 174 10.12 -8.94 9.65
N ASN A 175 10.09 -8.99 8.30
CA ASN A 175 9.04 -9.57 7.47
C ASN A 175 7.64 -8.93 7.67
N ILE A 176 7.60 -7.66 8.07
CA ILE A 176 6.36 -6.90 8.26
C ILE A 176 6.22 -5.91 7.12
N THR A 177 5.24 -6.17 6.25
CA THR A 177 4.96 -5.34 5.08
C THR A 177 3.79 -4.40 5.40
N PRO A 178 3.94 -3.08 5.29
CA PRO A 178 2.81 -2.15 5.37
C PRO A 178 1.83 -2.35 4.22
N ASP A 179 0.56 -2.01 4.42
CA ASP A 179 -0.36 -1.84 3.30
C ASP A 179 0.02 -0.60 2.49
N TRP A 180 0.63 -0.82 1.32
CA TRP A 180 1.13 0.25 0.46
C TRP A 180 0.04 1.17 -0.07
N GLY A 181 -1.17 0.65 -0.32
CA GLY A 181 -2.30 1.43 -0.84
C GLY A 181 -2.83 2.40 0.21
N VAL A 182 -2.98 1.92 1.45
CA VAL A 182 -3.36 2.74 2.60
C VAL A 182 -2.28 3.77 2.93
N LEU A 183 -1.00 3.36 2.90
CA LEU A 183 0.13 4.26 3.14
C LEU A 183 0.19 5.37 2.09
N LEU A 184 0.00 5.05 0.81
CA LEU A 184 -0.03 6.04 -0.28
C LEU A 184 -1.18 7.03 -0.08
N HIS A 185 -2.39 6.53 0.19
CA HIS A 185 -3.55 7.36 0.46
C HIS A 185 -3.28 8.33 1.62
N ASP A 186 -2.73 7.83 2.74
CA ASP A 186 -2.45 8.65 3.92
C ASP A 186 -1.39 9.72 3.63
N LEU A 187 -0.32 9.38 2.88
CA LEU A 187 0.72 10.34 2.49
C LEU A 187 0.21 11.41 1.51
N VAL A 188 -0.68 11.06 0.56
CA VAL A 188 -1.27 12.06 -0.35
C VAL A 188 -2.17 13.06 0.39
N GLN A 189 -2.88 12.61 1.42
CA GLN A 189 -3.77 13.47 2.21
C GLN A 189 -3.03 14.34 3.23
N ARG A 190 -1.83 13.91 3.66
CA ARG A 190 -1.10 14.50 4.77
C ARG A 190 -0.79 16.01 4.63
N PRO A 191 -0.46 16.55 3.44
CA PRO A 191 -0.29 18.00 3.26
C PRO A 191 -1.51 18.84 3.65
N HIS A 192 -2.72 18.27 3.59
CA HIS A 192 -3.97 18.96 3.87
C HIS A 192 -4.65 18.51 5.16
N ARG A 193 -4.36 17.29 5.62
CA ARG A 193 -5.04 16.62 6.75
C ARG A 193 -4.05 15.95 7.70
N ARG A 194 -2.92 16.60 7.97
CA ARG A 194 -1.82 16.05 8.78
C ARG A 194 -2.30 15.49 10.11
N ASP A 195 -3.07 16.28 10.87
CA ASP A 195 -3.46 15.91 12.23
C ASP A 195 -4.49 14.78 12.23
N GLN A 196 -5.38 14.72 11.23
CA GLN A 196 -6.34 13.62 11.06
C GLN A 196 -5.62 12.30 10.70
N VAL A 197 -4.65 12.35 9.79
CA VAL A 197 -3.83 11.17 9.44
C VAL A 197 -3.02 10.71 10.67
N GLY A 198 -2.43 11.65 11.40
CA GLY A 198 -1.68 11.36 12.63
C GLY A 198 -2.54 10.73 13.72
N LEU A 199 -3.76 11.24 13.94
CA LEU A 199 -4.73 10.65 14.86
C LEU A 199 -5.08 9.21 14.44
N ARG A 200 -5.45 8.99 13.18
CA ARG A 200 -5.81 7.67 12.65
C ARG A 200 -4.69 6.64 12.81
N TRP A 201 -3.43 7.06 12.64
CA TRP A 201 -2.29 6.18 12.87
C TRP A 201 -2.12 5.82 14.36
N ARG A 202 -2.24 6.80 15.27
CA ARG A 202 -2.15 6.53 16.72
C ARG A 202 -3.29 5.64 17.20
N ASP A 203 -4.53 5.94 16.79
CA ASP A 203 -5.70 5.15 17.18
C ASP A 203 -5.55 3.69 16.76
N ALA A 204 -5.14 3.45 15.51
CA ALA A 204 -4.90 2.10 15.01
C ALA A 204 -3.74 1.39 15.72
N PHE A 205 -2.73 2.12 16.20
CA PHE A 205 -1.66 1.55 17.01
C PHE A 205 -2.17 1.07 18.37
N TYR A 206 -2.90 1.92 19.11
CA TYR A 206 -3.43 1.56 20.43
C TYR A 206 -4.54 0.50 20.35
N LEU A 207 -5.44 0.58 19.37
CA LEU A 207 -6.49 -0.44 19.17
C LEU A 207 -5.92 -1.83 18.86
N ALA A 208 -4.73 -1.90 18.25
CA ALA A 208 -4.08 -3.15 17.89
C ALA A 208 -3.02 -3.60 18.90
N THR A 209 -2.57 -2.73 19.81
CA THR A 209 -1.59 -3.08 20.85
C THR A 209 -2.35 -3.57 22.08
N PRO A 210 -1.96 -4.68 22.71
CA PRO A 210 -2.58 -5.11 23.96
C PRO A 210 -2.45 -3.99 25.01
N GLU A 211 -3.48 -3.77 25.83
CA GLU A 211 -3.38 -2.82 26.93
C GLU A 211 -2.15 -3.15 27.80
N PRO A 212 -1.38 -2.13 28.23
CA PRO A 212 -0.33 -2.37 29.21
C PRO A 212 -1.00 -2.97 30.44
N ARG A 213 -0.58 -4.18 30.83
CA ARG A 213 -1.03 -4.78 32.09
C ARG A 213 -0.60 -3.84 33.20
N ASN A 214 -1.56 -3.16 33.83
CA ASN A 214 -1.32 -2.43 35.06
C ASN A 214 -0.82 -3.44 36.10
N THR A 215 0.49 -3.45 36.35
CA THR A 215 1.13 -4.12 37.49
C THR A 215 1.22 -3.18 38.66
#